data_AF-A0A7V0P1V0-F1
#
_entry.id   AF-A0A7V0P1V0-F1
#
_cell.length_a   1.000
_cell.length_b   1.000
_cell.length_c   1.000
_cell.angle_alpha   90.00
_cell.angle_beta   90.00
_cell.angle_gamma   90.00
#
_symmetry.space_group_name_H-M   'P 1'
#
loop_
_entity.id
_entity.type
_entity.pdbx_description
1 polymer ?
#
loop_
_entity_poly.entity_id
_entity_poly.type
_entity_poly.pdbx_seq_one_letter_code
_entity_poly.pdbx_strand_id
1 'polypeptide(L)' 'MEKEEELKKEIQDLEEKLKDREASLPAHSVRPQQMLAVEELEIAIEEKKKELETLIKDKTDI' A
#
# COMPACT_ATOMS: atom_id res chain seq x y z
N MET A 1 16.38 2.36 -12.53
CA MET A 1 15.25 1.46 -12.86
C MET A 1 14.92 0.59 -11.65
N GLU A 2 15.93 0.05 -10.97
CA GLU A 2 15.82 -0.73 -9.71
C GLU A 2 14.86 -0.12 -8.67
N LYS A 3 15.03 1.15 -8.27
CA LYS A 3 14.15 1.80 -7.28
C LYS A 3 12.66 1.84 -7.69
N GLU A 4 12.36 1.96 -8.98
CA GLU A 4 10.96 1.97 -9.45
C GLU A 4 10.33 0.58 -9.36
N GLU A 5 11.09 -0.45 -9.73
CA GLU A 5 10.66 -1.85 -9.63
C GLU A 5 10.52 -2.29 -8.17
N GLU A 6 11.44 -1.86 -7.30
CA GLU A 6 11.36 -2.06 -5.85
C GLU A 6 10.08 -1.44 -5.28
N LEU A 7 9.79 -0.17 -5.58
CA LEU A 7 8.56 0.48 -5.11
C LEU A 7 7.30 -0.21 -5.63
N LYS A 8 7.27 -0.64 -6.89
CA LYS A 8 6.14 -1.40 -7.45
C LYS A 8 5.94 -2.73 -6.73
N LYS A 9 7.03 -3.44 -6.43
CA LYS A 9 6.98 -4.70 -5.68
C LYS A 9 6.51 -4.48 -4.25
N GLU A 10 7.03 -3.46 -3.56
CA GLU A 10 6.59 -3.11 -2.21
C GLU A 10 5.09 -2.77 -2.17
N ILE A 11 4.60 -2.00 -3.14
CA ILE A 11 3.16 -1.69 -3.27
C ILE A 11 2.35 -2.97 -3.46
N GLN A 12 2.78 -3.86 -4.36
CA GLN A 12 2.08 -5.12 -4.60
C GLN A 12 2.04 -6.00 -3.34
N ASP A 13 3.16 -6.14 -2.65
CA ASP A 13 3.25 -6.93 -1.42
C ASP A 13 2.35 -6.36 -0.31
N LEU A 14 2.21 -5.03 -0.24
CA LEU A 14 1.31 -4.36 0.70
C LEU A 14 -0.17 -4.51 0.32
N GLU A 15 -0.50 -4.42 -0.96
CA GLU A 15 -1.86 -4.63 -1.47
C GLU A 15 -2.33 -6.08 -1.25
N GLU A 16 -1.45 -7.07 -1.41
CA GLU A 16 -1.75 -8.46 -1.08
C GLU A 16 -2.02 -8.64 0.43
N LYS A 17 -1.18 -8.06 1.28
CA LYS A 17 -1.40 -8.08 2.74
C LYS A 17 -2.70 -7.40 3.16
N LEU A 18 -3.02 -6.26 2.55
CA LEU A 18 -4.27 -5.55 2.80
C LEU A 18 -5.47 -6.45 2.46
N LYS A 19 -5.47 -7.05 1.26
CA LYS A 19 -6.53 -7.95 0.81
C LYS A 19 -6.71 -9.16 1.73
N ASP A 20 -5.61 -9.79 2.14
CA ASP A 20 -5.65 -10.92 3.08
C ASP A 20 -6.22 -10.49 4.44
N ARG A 21 -5.87 -9.29 4.89
CA ARG A 21 -6.35 -8.73 6.16
C ARG A 21 -7.84 -8.43 6.12
N GLU A 22 -8.32 -7.82 5.04
CA GLU A 22 -9.74 -7.53 4.79
C GLU A 22 -10.57 -8.80 4.67
N ALA A 23 -10.07 -9.81 3.93
CA ALA A 23 -10.73 -11.10 3.79
C ALA A 23 -10.84 -11.86 5.12
N SER A 24 -9.94 -11.58 6.05
CA SER A 24 -9.94 -12.16 7.40
C SER A 24 -10.83 -11.40 8.39
N LEU A 25 -11.45 -10.28 8.00
CA LEU A 25 -12.32 -9.51 8.89
C LEU A 25 -13.69 -10.19 9.08
N PRO A 26 -14.20 -10.25 10.33
CA PRO A 26 -15.55 -10.76 10.58
C PRO A 26 -16.60 -9.74 10.12
N ALA A 27 -17.54 -10.15 9.26
CA ALA A 27 -18.54 -9.28 8.63
C ALA A 27 -19.41 -8.43 9.60
N HIS A 28 -19.56 -8.86 10.85
CA HIS A 28 -20.43 -8.19 11.83
C HIS A 28 -19.72 -7.86 13.16
N SER A 29 -18.41 -8.04 13.26
CA SER A 29 -17.70 -7.88 14.54
C SER A 29 -16.28 -7.33 14.38
N VAL A 30 -16.11 -6.42 13.42
CA VAL A 30 -14.82 -5.75 13.22
C VAL A 30 -14.50 -4.89 14.43
N ARG A 31 -13.36 -5.14 15.06
CA ARG A 31 -12.87 -4.37 16.20
C ARG A 31 -12.05 -3.16 15.74
N PRO A 32 -12.01 -2.07 16.53
CA PRO A 32 -11.19 -0.90 16.20
C PRO A 32 -9.72 -1.24 15.90
N GLN A 33 -9.10 -2.16 16.65
CA GLN A 33 -7.71 -2.56 16.36
C GLN A 33 -7.54 -3.27 15.01
N GLN A 34 -8.60 -3.93 14.52
CA GLN A 34 -8.58 -4.57 13.22
C GLN A 34 -8.72 -3.55 12.09
N MET A 35 -9.53 -2.49 12.28
CA MET A 35 -9.61 -1.35 11.36
C MET A 35 -8.29 -0.58 11.31
N LEU A 36 -7.68 -0.28 12.47
CA LEU A 36 -6.40 0.43 12.53
C LEU A 36 -5.31 -0.29 11.72
N ALA A 37 -5.23 -1.61 11.82
CA ALA A 37 -4.25 -2.39 11.04
C ALA A 37 -4.51 -2.36 9.51
N VAL A 38 -5.76 -2.15 9.09
CA VAL A 38 -6.13 -1.96 7.68
C VAL A 38 -5.77 -0.55 7.25
N GLU A 39 -6.16 0.47 8.03
CA GLU A 39 -5.85 1.88 7.78
C GLU A 39 -4.32 2.12 7.69
N GLU A 40 -3.52 1.49 8.56
CA GLU A 40 -2.06 1.58 8.50
C GLU A 40 -1.48 1.02 7.18
N LEU A 41 -2.06 -0.08 6.67
CA LEU A 41 -1.65 -0.65 5.39
C LEU A 41 -2.06 0.25 4.21
N GLU A 42 -3.27 0.79 4.24
CA GLU A 42 -3.76 1.74 3.23
C GLU A 42 -2.88 2.99 3.17
N ILE A 43 -2.53 3.57 4.32
CA ILE A 43 -1.64 4.73 4.42
C ILE A 43 -0.27 4.39 3.82
N ALA A 44 0.33 3.25 4.20
CA ALA A 44 1.63 2.83 3.67
C ALA A 44 1.61 2.65 2.14
N ILE A 45 0.53 2.07 1.59
CA ILE A 45 0.35 1.93 0.13
C ILE A 45 0.30 3.30 -0.53
N GLU A 46 -0.46 4.24 0.04
CA GLU A 46 -0.61 5.57 -0.55
C GLU A 46 0.69 6.38 -0.52
N GLU A 47 1.45 6.31 0.58
CA GLU A 47 2.77 6.93 0.69
C GLU A 47 3.72 6.38 -0.38
N LYS A 48 3.74 5.06 -0.58
CA LYS A 48 4.58 4.41 -1.60
C LYS A 48 4.16 4.75 -3.01
N LYS A 49 2.85 4.86 -3.28
CA LYS A 49 2.31 5.32 -4.57
C LYS A 49 2.73 6.76 -4.87
N LYS A 50 2.69 7.65 -3.88
CA LYS A 50 3.17 9.05 -4.02
C LYS A 50 4.68 9.11 -4.27
N GLU A 51 5.46 8.27 -3.59
CA GLU A 51 6.90 8.16 -3.84
C GLU A 51 7.17 7.71 -5.29
N LEU A 52 6.44 6.69 -5.77
CA LEU A 52 6.55 6.19 -7.13
C LEU A 52 6.14 7.24 -8.17
N GLU A 53 5.04 7.96 -7.93
CA GLU A 53 4.57 9.04 -8.81
C GLU A 53 5.59 10.16 -8.92
N THR A 54 6.16 10.59 -7.78
CA THR A 54 7.21 11.61 -7.74
C THR A 54 8.43 11.13 -8.52
N LEU A 55 8.86 9.88 -8.32
CA LEU A 55 9.98 9.27 -9.02
C LEU A 55 9.76 9.21 -10.55
N ILE A 56 8.52 8.93 -10.99
CA ILE A 56 8.18 8.90 -12.43
C ILE A 56 8.17 10.32 -12.99
N LYS A 57 7.58 11.28 -12.28
CA LYS A 57 7.53 12.68 -12.69
C LYS A 57 8.94 13.26 -12.87
N ASP A 58 9.82 13.05 -11.89
CA ASP A 58 11.22 13.49 -11.95
C ASP A 58 11.99 12.92 -13.15
N LYS A 59 11.62 11.74 -13.66
CA LYS A 59 12.19 11.15 -14.87
C LYS A 59 11.62 11.71 -16.17
N THR A 60 10.38 12.20 -16.13
CA THR A 60 9.65 12.65 -17.32
C THR A 60 9.89 14.15 -17.58
N ASP A 61 10.28 14.90 -16.54
CA ASP A 61 10.63 16.32 -16.61
C ASP A 61 12.10 16.57 -17.06
N ILE A 62 12.80 15.54 -17.59
CA ILE A 62 14.16 15.60 -18.15
C ILE A 62 14.13 15.28 -19.65
#